data_AF-A0A3V7IE53-F1
#
_entry.id   AF-A0A3V7IE53-F1
#
_cell.length_a   1.000
_cell.length_b   1.000
_cell.length_c   1.000
_cell.angle_alpha   90.00
_cell.angle_beta   90.00
_cell.angle_gamma   90.00
#
_symmetry.space_group_name_H-M   'P 1'
#
loop_
_entity.id
_entity.type
_entity.pdbx_description
1 polymer ?
#
loop_
_entity_poly.entity_id
_entity_poly.type
_entity_poly.pdbx_seq_one_letter_code
_entity_poly.pdbx_strand_id
1 'polypeptide(L)'
;MFDLENVVDNQTAAEELEEVVMGLIINSGQARSLAYGALRKAKEGDFEAAKAMMDQSRIALNEAHLVQTKLIEGDQGEGKMKVSLVLVHAQDHLMTSMLARELIAELIELHEKLK
;
A
#
# COMPACT_ATOMS: atom_id res chain seq x y z
N MET A 1 18.90 -13.34 -38.63
CA MET A 1 17.87 -12.29 -38.58
C MET A 1 17.63 -12.05 -37.10
N PHE A 2 17.96 -10.88 -36.57
CA PHE A 2 17.62 -10.55 -35.18
C PHE A 2 16.10 -10.39 -35.14
N ASP A 3 15.41 -11.28 -34.42
CA ASP A 3 13.96 -11.20 -34.22
C ASP A 3 13.63 -9.95 -33.40
N LEU A 4 13.44 -8.83 -34.11
CA LEU A 4 13.04 -7.53 -33.56
C LEU A 4 11.62 -7.58 -32.96
N GLU A 5 10.81 -8.57 -33.32
CA GLU A 5 9.45 -8.75 -32.77
C GLU A 5 9.47 -9.17 -31.29
N ASN A 6 10.51 -9.87 -30.81
CA ASN A 6 10.63 -10.27 -29.40
C ASN A 6 11.17 -9.16 -28.47
N VAL A 7 11.71 -8.06 -29.02
CA VAL A 7 12.27 -6.97 -28.21
C VAL A 7 11.18 -6.01 -27.73
N VAL A 8 10.11 -5.85 -28.52
CA VAL A 8 9.02 -4.91 -28.24
C VAL A 8 8.09 -5.44 -27.15
N ASP A 9 7.80 -6.74 -27.15
CA ASP A 9 6.87 -7.39 -26.20
C ASP A 9 7.37 -7.37 -24.74
N ASN A 10 8.70 -7.34 -24.54
CA ASN A 10 9.31 -7.35 -23.21
C ASN A 10 9.43 -5.95 -22.58
N GLN A 11 9.32 -4.88 -23.38
CA GLN A 11 9.38 -3.50 -22.86
C GLN A 11 8.04 -3.06 -22.27
N THR A 12 6.93 -3.37 -22.93
CA THR A 12 5.57 -3.03 -22.47
C THR A 12 5.21 -3.67 -21.14
N ALA A 13 5.50 -4.96 -20.96
CA ALA A 13 5.23 -5.67 -19.70
C ALA A 13 6.07 -5.14 -18.51
N ALA A 14 7.27 -4.63 -18.77
CA ALA A 14 8.13 -4.04 -17.74
C ALA A 14 7.62 -2.66 -17.29
N GLU A 15 7.13 -1.84 -18.23
CA GLU A 15 6.54 -0.53 -17.96
C GLU A 15 5.23 -0.64 -17.17
N GLU A 16 4.36 -1.60 -17.53
CA GLU A 16 3.12 -1.88 -16.80
C GLU A 16 3.38 -2.28 -15.34
N LEU A 17 4.39 -3.12 -15.11
CA LEU A 17 4.77 -3.52 -13.75
C LEU A 17 5.32 -2.33 -12.95
N GLU A 18 6.07 -1.42 -13.57
CA GLU A 18 6.59 -0.24 -12.89
C GLU A 18 5.48 0.72 -12.48
N GLU A 19 4.46 0.92 -13.32
CA GLU A 19 3.27 1.70 -12.98
C GLU A 19 2.52 1.10 -11.79
N VAL A 20 2.34 -0.23 -11.79
CA VAL A 20 1.73 -0.98 -10.69
C VAL A 20 2.51 -0.79 -9.38
N VAL A 21 3.84 -0.90 -9.45
CA VAL A 21 4.75 -0.73 -8.30
C VAL A 21 4.69 0.70 -7.75
N MET A 22 4.66 1.71 -8.62
CA MET A 22 4.52 3.10 -8.20
C MET A 22 3.16 3.37 -7.55
N GLY A 23 2.09 2.80 -8.10
CA GLY A 23 0.75 2.87 -7.52
C GLY A 23 0.70 2.28 -6.10
N LEU A 24 1.36 1.14 -5.87
CA LEU A 24 1.49 0.54 -4.54
C LEU A 24 2.18 1.48 -3.55
N ILE A 25 3.31 2.07 -3.94
CA ILE A 25 4.09 2.97 -3.07
C ILE A 25 3.27 4.21 -2.69
N ILE A 26 2.63 4.85 -3.66
CA ILE A 26 1.86 6.08 -3.46
C ILE A 26 0.67 5.82 -2.53
N ASN A 27 -0.14 4.81 -2.84
CA ASN A 27 -1.34 4.50 -2.05
C ASN A 27 -0.99 4.05 -0.63
N SER A 28 0.08 3.25 -0.46
CA SER A 28 0.56 2.84 0.86
C SER A 28 1.06 4.03 1.67
N GLY A 29 1.85 4.92 1.05
CA GLY A 29 2.34 6.15 1.67
C GLY A 29 1.21 7.10 2.08
N GLN A 30 0.17 7.23 1.25
CA GLN A 30 -1.02 8.00 1.58
C GLN A 30 -1.78 7.37 2.75
N ALA A 31 -2.03 6.05 2.73
CA ALA A 31 -2.71 5.35 3.81
C ALA A 31 -1.99 5.54 5.15
N ARG A 32 -0.67 5.40 5.16
CA ARG A 32 0.17 5.64 6.34
C ARG A 32 0.08 7.08 6.84
N SER A 33 0.18 8.05 5.94
CA SER A 33 0.12 9.47 6.28
C SER A 33 -1.23 9.84 6.90
N LEU A 34 -2.33 9.33 6.34
CA LEU A 34 -3.67 9.50 6.87
C LEU A 34 -3.83 8.89 8.26
N ALA A 35 -3.30 7.68 8.49
CA ALA A 35 -3.34 7.04 9.81
C ALA A 35 -2.59 7.87 10.87
N TYR A 36 -1.36 8.32 10.57
CA TYR A 36 -0.62 9.18 11.51
C TYR A 36 -1.32 10.54 11.73
N GLY A 37 -1.97 11.08 10.70
CA GLY A 37 -2.84 12.25 10.82
C GLY A 37 -4.00 12.02 11.78
N ALA A 38 -4.67 10.86 11.68
CA ALA A 38 -5.75 10.47 12.58
C ALA A 38 -5.28 10.37 14.03
N LEU A 39 -4.11 9.74 14.26
CA LEU A 39 -3.54 9.66 15.61
C LEU A 39 -3.28 11.04 16.21
N ARG A 40 -2.81 12.00 15.39
CA ARG A 40 -2.60 13.38 15.84
C ARG A 40 -3.93 14.03 16.26
N LYS A 41 -5.01 13.81 15.49
CA LYS A 41 -6.35 14.32 15.83
C LYS A 41 -6.92 13.70 17.10
N ALA A 42 -6.75 12.39 17.29
CA ALA A 42 -7.15 11.72 18.53
C ALA A 42 -6.40 12.26 19.76
N LYS A 43 -5.09 12.54 19.63
CA LYS A 43 -4.30 13.19 20.70
C LYS A 43 -4.86 14.57 21.07
N GLU A 44 -5.28 15.35 20.07
CA GLU A 44 -5.96 16.65 20.25
C GLU A 44 -7.37 16.48 20.87
N GLY A 45 -7.96 15.27 20.82
CA GLY A 45 -9.31 14.97 21.32
C GLY A 45 -10.40 15.05 20.26
N ASP A 46 -10.00 15.26 19.01
CA ASP A 46 -10.89 15.30 17.86
C ASP A 46 -11.05 13.89 17.27
N PHE A 47 -11.86 13.07 17.93
CA PHE A 47 -12.07 11.66 17.55
C PHE A 47 -12.90 11.51 16.27
N GLU A 48 -13.80 12.45 16.00
CA GLU A 48 -14.57 12.49 14.75
C GLU A 48 -13.65 12.68 13.55
N ALA A 49 -12.75 13.67 13.59
CA ALA A 49 -11.77 13.85 12.52
C ALA A 49 -10.80 12.67 12.43
N ALA A 50 -10.38 12.11 13.57
CA ALA A 50 -9.52 10.92 13.58
C ALA A 50 -10.19 9.74 12.86
N LYS A 51 -11.46 9.47 13.15
CA LYS A 51 -12.23 8.40 12.50
C LYS A 51 -12.36 8.63 10.99
N ALA A 52 -12.70 9.84 10.56
CA ALA A 52 -12.79 10.18 9.15
C ALA A 52 -11.46 9.95 8.40
N MET A 53 -10.33 10.32 9.02
CA MET A 53 -8.99 10.08 8.45
C MET A 53 -8.63 8.58 8.42
N MET A 54 -9.04 7.80 9.42
CA MET A 54 -8.85 6.34 9.43
C MET A 54 -9.66 5.63 8.35
N ASP A 55 -10.87 6.13 8.04
CA ASP A 55 -11.69 5.62 6.95
C ASP A 55 -11.05 5.91 5.59
N GLN A 56 -10.53 7.13 5.40
CA GLN A 56 -9.76 7.47 4.19
C GLN A 56 -8.49 6.63 4.07
N SER A 57 -7.76 6.42 5.18
CA SER A 57 -6.58 5.54 5.24
C SER A 57 -6.92 4.13 4.78
N ARG A 58 -8.06 3.60 5.24
CA ARG A 58 -8.55 2.26 4.86
C ARG A 58 -8.84 2.16 3.37
N ILE A 59 -9.45 3.18 2.76
CA ILE A 59 -9.75 3.17 1.32
C ILE A 59 -8.45 3.08 0.51
N ALA A 60 -7.49 3.97 0.76
CA ALA A 60 -6.21 3.96 0.06
C ALA A 60 -5.43 2.64 0.26
N LEU A 61 -5.46 2.09 1.47
CA LEU A 61 -4.81 0.81 1.78
C LEU A 61 -5.47 -0.36 1.03
N ASN A 62 -6.81 -0.38 0.96
CA ASN A 62 -7.53 -1.43 0.26
C ASN A 62 -7.20 -1.45 -1.23
N GLU A 63 -7.08 -0.28 -1.86
CA GLU A 63 -6.68 -0.17 -3.27
C GLU A 63 -5.28 -0.78 -3.50
N ALA A 64 -4.31 -0.45 -2.64
CA ALA A 64 -2.98 -1.03 -2.70
C ALA A 64 -2.99 -2.55 -2.41
N HIS A 65 -3.77 -3.00 -1.42
CA HIS A 65 -3.88 -4.40 -1.05
C HIS A 65 -4.48 -5.25 -2.19
N LEU A 66 -5.50 -4.75 -2.90
CA LEU A 66 -6.07 -5.44 -4.06
C LEU A 66 -5.03 -5.68 -5.15
N VAL A 67 -4.15 -4.70 -5.39
CA VAL A 67 -3.04 -4.85 -6.34
C VAL A 67 -2.06 -5.91 -5.85
N GLN A 68 -1.67 -5.89 -4.57
CA GLN A 68 -0.81 -6.93 -3.99
C GLN A 68 -1.42 -8.33 -4.13
N THR A 69 -2.73 -8.47 -3.87
CA THR A 69 -3.44 -9.76 -4.05
C THR A 69 -3.33 -10.26 -5.49
N LYS A 70 -3.56 -9.40 -6.49
CA LYS A 70 -3.41 -9.77 -7.91
C LYS A 70 -2.00 -10.19 -8.27
N LEU A 71 -0.98 -9.54 -7.70
CA LEU A 71 0.42 -9.91 -7.93
C LEU A 71 0.74 -11.30 -7.36
N ILE A 72 0.23 -11.62 -6.17
CA ILE A 72 0.38 -12.95 -5.55
C ILE A 72 -0.36 -14.02 -6.36
N GLU A 73 -1.58 -13.73 -6.81
CA GLU A 73 -2.38 -14.62 -7.66
C GLU A 73 -1.67 -14.90 -9.01
N GLY A 74 -1.09 -13.85 -9.62
CA GLY A 74 -0.34 -13.96 -10.86
C GLY A 74 0.93 -14.80 -10.74
N ASP A 75 1.59 -14.78 -9.57
CA ASP A 75 2.74 -15.63 -9.30
C ASP A 75 2.38 -17.11 -9.16
N GLN A 76 1.10 -17.41 -8.88
CA GLN A 76 0.57 -18.76 -8.62
C GLN A 76 1.30 -19.51 -7.50
N GLY A 77 2.08 -18.82 -6.67
CA GLY A 77 2.96 -19.41 -5.66
C GLY A 77 4.13 -20.21 -6.24
N GLU A 78 4.40 -20.08 -7.55
CA GLU A 78 5.48 -20.80 -8.25
C GLU A 78 6.68 -19.90 -8.55
N GLY A 79 6.69 -18.64 -8.12
CA GLY A 79 7.80 -17.71 -8.37
C GLY A 79 7.95 -17.35 -9.86
N LYS A 80 6.83 -17.34 -10.60
CA LYS A 80 6.78 -17.01 -12.03
C LYS A 80 7.04 -15.54 -12.31
N MET A 81 6.84 -14.68 -11.32
CA MET A 81 7.02 -13.24 -11.45
C MET A 81 8.48 -12.83 -11.21
N LYS A 82 9.00 -11.94 -12.07
CA LYS A 82 10.33 -11.35 -11.88
C LYS A 82 10.33 -10.40 -10.68
N VAL A 83 11.02 -10.80 -9.62
CA VAL A 83 11.20 -9.95 -8.42
C VAL A 83 12.25 -8.89 -8.68
N SER A 84 11.84 -7.61 -8.59
CA SER A 84 12.75 -6.45 -8.62
C SER A 84 12.89 -5.82 -7.24
N LEU A 85 13.98 -5.10 -6.99
CA LEU A 85 14.18 -4.39 -5.71
C LEU A 85 13.05 -3.39 -5.43
N VAL A 86 12.56 -2.70 -6.47
CA VAL A 86 11.50 -1.71 -6.33
C VAL A 86 10.16 -2.37 -6.01
N LEU A 87 9.88 -3.56 -6.57
CA LEU A 87 8.69 -4.35 -6.20
C LEU A 87 8.74 -4.78 -4.73
N VAL A 88 9.89 -5.27 -4.26
CA VAL A 88 10.08 -5.61 -2.83
C VAL A 88 9.84 -4.38 -1.96
N HIS A 89 10.42 -3.24 -2.34
CA HIS A 89 10.24 -1.98 -1.62
C HIS A 89 8.78 -1.52 -1.57
N ALA A 90 8.03 -1.70 -2.66
CA ALA A 90 6.60 -1.39 -2.71
C ALA A 90 5.79 -2.29 -1.77
N GLN A 91 6.09 -3.59 -1.71
CA GLN A 91 5.46 -4.50 -0.76
C GLN A 91 5.81 -4.16 0.69
N ASP A 92 7.05 -3.76 0.97
CA ASP A 92 7.47 -3.30 2.31
C ASP A 92 6.68 -2.05 2.74
N HIS A 93 6.49 -1.08 1.84
CA HIS A 93 5.66 0.09 2.11
C HIS A 93 4.23 -0.31 2.45
N LEU A 94 3.64 -1.20 1.66
CA LEU A 94 2.27 -1.66 1.87
C LEU A 94 2.12 -2.38 3.21
N MET A 95 2.91 -3.42 3.46
CA MET A 95 2.82 -4.23 4.68
C MET A 95 3.09 -3.40 5.94
N THR A 96 4.11 -2.53 5.92
CA THR A 96 4.42 -1.67 7.08
C THR A 96 3.41 -0.55 7.27
N SER A 97 2.68 -0.13 6.23
CA SER A 97 1.57 0.82 6.33
C SER A 97 0.31 0.15 6.89
N MET A 98 0.03 -1.11 6.54
CA MET A 98 -1.05 -1.89 7.16
C MET A 98 -0.82 -2.03 8.66
N LEU A 99 0.37 -2.50 9.06
CA LEU A 99 0.73 -2.66 10.47
C LEU A 99 0.65 -1.33 11.23
N ALA A 100 1.15 -0.24 10.64
CA ALA A 100 1.07 1.07 11.26
C ALA A 100 -0.39 1.50 11.50
N ARG A 101 -1.28 1.28 10.52
CA ARG A 101 -2.70 1.60 10.65
C ARG A 101 -3.38 0.79 11.75
N GLU A 102 -3.11 -0.52 11.83
CA GLU A 102 -3.65 -1.40 12.87
C GLU A 102 -3.24 -0.92 14.27
N LEU A 103 -1.94 -0.66 14.47
CA LEU A 103 -1.44 -0.15 15.74
C LEU A 103 -2.01 1.23 16.07
N ILE A 104 -2.16 2.11 15.07
CA ILE A 104 -2.73 3.44 15.26
C ILE A 104 -4.20 3.36 15.68
N ALA A 105 -4.99 2.43 15.14
CA ALA A 105 -6.37 2.24 15.56
C ALA A 105 -6.46 1.94 17.06
N GLU A 106 -5.66 0.99 17.55
CA GLU A 106 -5.56 0.65 18.97
C GLU A 106 -5.12 1.85 19.82
N LEU A 107 -4.16 2.65 19.33
CA LEU A 107 -3.72 3.85 20.01
C LEU A 107 -4.82 4.92 20.08
N ILE A 108 -5.63 5.09 19.03
CA ILE A 108 -6.75 6.03 19.04
C ILE A 108 -7.79 5.60 20.07
N GLU A 109 -8.17 4.31 20.11
CA GLU A 109 -9.08 3.78 21.12
C GLU A 109 -8.57 3.98 22.55
N LEU A 110 -7.26 3.83 22.76
CA LEU A 110 -6.64 4.09 24.05
C LEU A 110 -6.74 5.57 24.45
N HIS A 111 -6.56 6.50 23.51
CA HIS A 111 -6.73 7.93 23.79
C HIS A 111 -8.20 8.29 24.08
N GLU A 112 -9.16 7.60 23.47
CA GLU A 112 -10.58 7.78 23.72
C GLU A 112 -10.99 7.30 25.12
N LYS A 113 -10.41 6.20 25.61
CA LYS A 113 -10.66 5.67 26.96
C LYS A 113 -9.99 6.46 28.09
N LEU A 114 -8.92 7.20 27.79
CA LEU A 114 -8.16 7.98 28.77
C LEU A 114 -8.72 9.40 28.99
N LYS A 115 -9.58 9.88 28.09
CA LYS A 115 -10.27 11.16 28.22
C LYS A 115 -11.66 10.97 28.82
#